data_AF-A0AAW1VSJ8-F1
#
_entry.id   AF-A0AAW1VSJ8-F1
#
_cell.length_a   1.000
_cell.length_b   1.000
_cell.length_c   1.000
_cell.angle_alpha   90.00
_cell.angle_beta   90.00
_cell.angle_gamma   90.00
#
_symmetry.space_group_name_H-M   'P 1'
#
loop_
_entity.id
_entity.type
_entity.pdbx_description
1 polymer ?
#
loop_
_entity_poly.entity_id
_entity_poly.type
_entity_poly.pdbx_seq_one_letter_code
_entity_poly.pdbx_strand_id
1 'polypeptide(L)'
;MRFYHNPNHLHSLVSSIISSKRAQLNLTRCFTTQVGFQGPDTNRPMDSTKQQESTQNSSSKLVLYSFWQSSCSWRVRFALNLKGLSYEYKPVNLAKGEQFSPDFERVNPLHFVPVLVDGNTVVSDSYAILLYLEEKYPQRPLLPADPRLKALNLQGASIISSSIQPLHMLSMLKYLEEKVGPEESLSWAQLHIEKGFLALEKLLKDFAGRFATGNEVYLSDVFLAPQISIATTRFNINMSTFPSLSRLNESYKGLPEFQASSPERQPDAVHGA
;
A
#
# COMPACT_ATOMS: atom_id res chain seq x y z
N MET A 1 2.54 17.99 -46.57
CA MET A 1 1.12 18.20 -46.21
C MET A 1 1.07 18.72 -44.78
N ARG A 2 0.71 19.99 -44.59
CA ARG A 2 0.54 20.63 -43.29
C ARG A 2 -0.90 20.40 -42.82
N PHE A 3 -1.09 19.84 -41.63
CA PHE A 3 -2.40 19.85 -40.95
C PHE A 3 -2.41 20.99 -39.93
N TYR A 4 -3.24 22.00 -40.16
CA TYR A 4 -3.53 23.07 -39.22
C TYR A 4 -4.44 22.52 -38.11
N HIS A 5 -4.04 22.69 -36.84
CA HIS A 5 -4.92 22.56 -35.68
C HIS A 5 -5.78 23.83 -35.54
N ASN A 6 -7.11 23.67 -35.52
CA ASN A 6 -8.06 24.75 -35.24
C ASN A 6 -8.41 24.74 -33.73
N PRO A 7 -8.05 25.78 -32.96
CA PRO A 7 -8.20 25.81 -31.50
C PRO A 7 -9.64 26.13 -30.99
N ASN A 8 -10.63 26.29 -31.88
CA ASN A 8 -11.98 26.71 -31.47
C ASN A 8 -12.94 25.58 -31.02
N HIS A 9 -12.47 24.32 -30.96
CA HIS A 9 -13.34 23.20 -30.58
C HIS A 9 -13.37 22.85 -29.09
N LEU A 10 -12.44 23.38 -28.28
CA LEU A 10 -12.40 23.11 -26.83
C LEU A 10 -13.29 24.05 -25.99
N HIS A 11 -13.69 25.22 -26.52
CA HIS A 11 -14.50 26.19 -25.79
C HIS A 11 -16.01 25.90 -25.79
N SER A 12 -16.48 25.00 -26.67
CA SER A 12 -17.89 24.62 -26.80
C SER A 12 -18.34 23.57 -25.77
N LEU A 13 -17.42 22.70 -25.32
CA LEU A 13 -17.72 21.61 -24.38
C LEU A 13 -17.72 22.04 -22.90
N VAL A 14 -17.05 23.14 -22.56
CA VAL A 14 -16.98 23.65 -21.17
C VAL A 14 -18.17 24.59 -20.84
N SER A 15 -18.86 25.14 -21.85
CA SER A 15 -20.04 25.99 -21.64
C SER A 15 -21.36 25.24 -21.49
N SER A 16 -21.41 23.94 -21.84
CA SER A 16 -22.64 23.12 -21.77
C SER A 16 -22.95 22.57 -20.37
N ILE A 17 -22.00 22.65 -19.42
CA ILE A 17 -22.14 22.05 -18.08
C ILE A 17 -22.64 23.06 -17.01
N ILE A 18 -22.75 24.36 -17.34
CA ILE A 18 -23.11 25.42 -16.37
C ILE A 18 -24.56 25.93 -16.50
N SER A 19 -25.40 25.33 -17.36
CA SER A 19 -26.82 25.73 -17.47
C SER A 19 -27.77 24.54 -17.31
N SER A 20 -28.00 24.12 -16.07
CA SER A 20 -29.22 23.41 -15.71
C SER A 20 -29.64 23.75 -14.27
N LYS A 21 -30.31 24.89 -14.13
CA LYS A 21 -31.13 25.22 -12.95
C LYS A 21 -32.52 24.62 -13.14
N ARG A 22 -32.85 23.52 -12.46
CA ARG A 22 -34.23 23.23 -12.02
C ARG A 22 -34.29 22.06 -11.04
N ALA A 23 -34.29 22.38 -9.75
CA ALA A 23 -35.06 21.68 -8.71
C ALA A 23 -34.93 22.47 -7.39
N GLN A 24 -35.69 23.55 -7.26
CA GLN A 24 -36.07 24.08 -5.96
C GLN A 24 -37.32 23.34 -5.51
N LEU A 25 -37.27 22.65 -4.36
CA LEU A 25 -38.46 22.32 -3.57
C LEU A 25 -38.07 22.11 -2.10
N ASN A 26 -38.39 23.13 -1.31
CA ASN A 26 -38.90 23.09 0.07
C ASN A 26 -38.11 22.35 1.15
N LEU A 27 -37.16 23.10 1.75
CA LEU A 27 -36.95 23.09 3.19
C LEU A 27 -38.18 23.74 3.86
N THR A 28 -38.88 23.01 4.75
CA THR A 28 -39.39 23.49 6.06
C THR A 28 -40.18 22.38 6.78
N ARG A 29 -39.74 22.09 8.02
CA ARG A 29 -40.47 21.57 9.21
C ARG A 29 -40.67 20.07 9.48
N CYS A 30 -40.50 19.80 10.80
CA CYS A 30 -40.90 18.66 11.63
C CYS A 30 -39.95 17.45 11.52
N PHE A 31 -39.21 17.03 12.54
CA PHE A 31 -39.56 16.88 13.96
C PHE A 31 -38.37 17.20 14.88
N THR A 32 -38.56 18.13 15.82
CA THR A 32 -37.86 18.13 17.10
C THR A 32 -38.62 17.20 18.04
N THR A 33 -38.07 16.04 18.35
CA THR A 33 -38.51 15.24 19.49
C THR A 33 -37.59 15.59 20.66
N GLN A 34 -38.10 16.40 21.59
CA GLN A 34 -37.48 16.59 22.89
C GLN A 34 -37.49 15.26 23.63
N VAL A 35 -36.31 14.70 23.91
CA VAL A 35 -36.15 13.69 24.95
C VAL A 35 -35.58 14.40 26.16
N GLY A 36 -36.42 14.65 27.15
CA GLY A 36 -35.99 15.10 28.47
C GLY A 36 -35.31 13.94 29.19
N PHE A 37 -34.02 14.08 29.49
CA PHE A 37 -33.35 13.24 30.48
C PHE A 37 -33.02 14.13 31.68
N GLN A 38 -33.71 13.82 32.79
CA GLN A 38 -33.43 14.37 34.12
C GLN A 38 -32.01 13.99 34.50
N GLY A 39 -31.19 14.99 34.84
CA GLY A 39 -29.85 14.78 35.39
C GLY A 39 -29.94 14.13 36.78
N PRO A 40 -29.03 13.23 37.14
CA PRO A 40 -29.03 12.65 38.48
C PRO A 40 -28.47 13.63 39.51
N ASP A 41 -29.24 13.71 40.58
CA ASP A 41 -29.06 14.39 41.85
C ASP A 41 -27.64 14.25 42.44
N THR A 42 -27.03 15.38 42.77
CA THR A 42 -25.77 15.45 43.51
C THR A 42 -26.04 15.19 44.99
N ASN A 43 -25.74 14.00 45.51
CA ASN A 43 -25.32 13.77 46.91
C ASN A 43 -25.11 12.27 47.22
N ARG A 44 -23.84 11.79 47.23
CA ARG A 44 -23.40 10.66 48.07
C ARG A 44 -21.85 10.66 48.20
N PRO A 45 -21.27 10.35 49.38
CA PRO A 45 -19.87 10.66 49.66
C PRO A 45 -18.89 9.65 49.05
N MET A 46 -17.64 10.12 48.90
CA MET A 46 -16.48 9.38 48.41
C MET A 46 -16.26 8.08 49.19
N ASP A 47 -16.20 6.97 48.46
CA ASP A 47 -15.57 5.74 48.93
C ASP A 47 -14.24 5.55 48.18
N SER A 48 -13.16 5.62 48.96
CA SER A 48 -11.79 5.47 48.53
C SER A 48 -11.44 4.00 48.37
N THR A 49 -11.60 3.45 47.17
CA THR A 49 -11.00 2.16 46.83
C THR A 49 -10.01 2.36 45.68
N LYS A 50 -8.71 2.30 46.01
CA LYS A 50 -7.61 2.25 45.05
C LYS A 50 -7.75 1.00 44.18
N GLN A 51 -8.26 1.15 42.97
CA GLN A 51 -7.98 0.19 41.91
C GLN A 51 -6.65 0.58 41.28
N GLN A 52 -5.62 -0.23 41.58
CA GLN A 52 -4.40 -0.25 40.79
C GLN A 52 -4.77 -0.74 39.39
N GLU A 53 -4.91 0.20 38.45
CA GLU A 53 -4.81 -0.11 37.03
C GLU A 53 -3.41 -0.62 36.75
N SER A 54 -3.27 -1.95 36.76
CA SER A 54 -2.14 -2.61 36.14
C SER A 54 -2.24 -2.34 34.64
N THR A 55 -1.45 -1.40 34.13
CA THR A 55 -1.11 -1.33 32.71
C THR A 55 -0.39 -2.61 32.32
N GLN A 56 -1.17 -3.67 32.01
CA GLN A 56 -0.66 -4.78 31.23
C GLN A 56 -0.46 -4.28 29.81
N ASN A 57 0.76 -3.84 29.53
CA ASN A 57 1.24 -3.66 28.18
C ASN A 57 1.42 -5.06 27.57
N SER A 58 0.31 -5.74 27.25
CA SER A 58 0.38 -6.93 26.41
C SER A 58 0.80 -6.44 25.03
N SER A 59 2.09 -6.54 24.71
CA SER A 59 2.56 -6.42 23.34
C SER A 59 1.79 -7.45 22.52
N SER A 60 0.71 -7.02 21.86
CA SER A 60 -0.12 -7.90 21.06
C SER A 60 0.75 -8.47 19.95
N LYS A 61 0.79 -9.80 19.86
CA LYS A 61 1.60 -10.51 18.87
C LYS A 61 1.13 -10.10 17.47
N LEU A 62 2.01 -9.46 16.69
CA LEU A 62 1.75 -9.16 15.28
C LEU A 62 1.64 -10.47 14.50
N VAL A 63 0.65 -10.58 13.62
CA VAL A 63 0.47 -11.71 12.71
C VAL A 63 0.34 -11.17 11.29
N LEU A 64 1.18 -11.65 10.38
CA LEU A 64 1.15 -11.29 8.97
C LEU A 64 0.67 -12.47 8.13
N TYR A 65 -0.54 -12.37 7.58
CA TYR A 65 -0.97 -13.23 6.50
C TYR A 65 -0.24 -12.82 5.22
N SER A 66 0.56 -13.74 4.68
CA SER A 66 1.53 -13.46 3.63
C SER A 66 1.60 -14.60 2.62
N PHE A 67 2.04 -14.27 1.41
CA PHE A 67 2.49 -15.24 0.42
C PHE A 67 3.91 -14.88 -0.03
N TRP A 68 4.81 -15.86 -0.12
CA TRP A 68 6.23 -15.60 -0.34
C TRP A 68 6.50 -14.76 -1.61
N GLN A 69 5.85 -15.06 -2.73
CA GLN A 69 6.02 -14.33 -4.01
C GLN A 69 5.17 -13.05 -4.14
N SER A 70 4.34 -12.72 -3.15
CA SER A 70 3.52 -11.50 -3.21
C SER A 70 4.39 -10.27 -2.96
N SER A 71 4.47 -9.37 -3.95
CA SER A 71 5.19 -8.11 -3.83
C SER A 71 4.58 -7.20 -2.76
N CYS A 72 3.24 -7.18 -2.63
CA CYS A 72 2.56 -6.45 -1.58
C CYS A 72 2.91 -7.00 -0.18
N SER A 73 3.00 -8.32 -0.04
CA SER A 73 3.42 -8.94 1.24
C SER A 73 4.89 -8.65 1.52
N TRP A 74 5.75 -8.67 0.49
CA TRP A 74 7.17 -8.34 0.62
C TRP A 74 7.38 -6.93 1.17
N ARG A 75 6.62 -5.92 0.72
CA ARG A 75 6.67 -4.56 1.29
C ARG A 75 6.47 -4.56 2.81
N VAL A 76 5.48 -5.31 3.30
CA VAL A 76 5.16 -5.39 4.74
C VAL A 76 6.25 -6.14 5.50
N ARG A 77 6.77 -7.25 4.97
CA ARG A 77 7.90 -7.97 5.57
C ARG A 77 9.13 -7.08 5.68
N PHE A 78 9.43 -6.32 4.62
CA PHE A 78 10.56 -5.40 4.60
C PHE A 78 10.38 -4.27 5.61
N ALA A 79 9.19 -3.66 5.68
CA ALA A 79 8.87 -2.64 6.68
C ALA A 79 9.00 -3.15 8.12
N LEU A 80 8.45 -4.32 8.42
CA LEU A 80 8.55 -4.96 9.75
C LEU A 80 10.02 -5.19 10.13
N ASN A 81 10.84 -5.66 9.19
CA ASN A 81 12.27 -5.86 9.41
C ASN A 81 13.01 -4.54 9.70
N LEU A 82 12.78 -3.48 8.91
CA LEU A 82 13.38 -2.16 9.12
C LEU A 82 13.01 -1.58 10.50
N LYS A 83 11.74 -1.71 10.88
CA LYS A 83 11.23 -1.25 12.17
C LYS A 83 11.66 -2.14 13.34
N GLY A 84 12.21 -3.32 13.07
CA GLY A 84 12.63 -4.29 14.10
C GLY A 84 11.46 -4.93 14.83
N LEU A 85 10.30 -5.05 14.17
CA LEU A 85 9.08 -5.60 14.75
C LEU A 85 9.02 -7.11 14.50
N SER A 86 8.96 -7.90 15.57
CA SER A 86 8.73 -9.34 15.47
C SER A 86 7.27 -9.64 15.15
N TYR A 87 7.04 -10.63 14.30
CA TYR A 87 5.70 -11.05 13.88
C TYR A 87 5.64 -12.56 13.63
N GLU A 88 4.44 -13.11 13.75
CA GLU A 88 4.11 -14.45 13.26
C GLU A 88 3.81 -14.39 11.76
N TYR A 89 4.51 -15.21 10.97
CA TYR A 89 4.22 -15.39 9.56
C TYR A 89 3.13 -16.44 9.39
N LYS A 90 1.97 -16.07 8.82
CA LYS A 90 0.92 -17.02 8.44
C LYS A 90 0.86 -17.15 6.92
N PRO A 91 1.27 -18.29 6.35
CA PRO A 91 1.25 -18.48 4.91
C PRO A 91 -0.19 -18.59 4.38
N VAL A 92 -0.42 -18.03 3.20
CA VAL A 92 -1.65 -18.20 2.41
C VAL A 92 -1.24 -18.54 0.98
N ASN A 93 -1.43 -19.80 0.58
CA ASN A 93 -0.97 -20.28 -0.71
C ASN A 93 -1.90 -19.84 -1.85
N LEU A 94 -1.49 -18.79 -2.56
CA LEU A 94 -2.26 -18.23 -3.67
C LEU A 94 -2.36 -19.16 -4.88
N ALA A 95 -1.41 -20.09 -5.05
CA ALA A 95 -1.43 -21.07 -6.12
C ALA A 95 -2.48 -22.17 -5.87
N LYS A 96 -2.74 -22.50 -4.61
CA LYS A 96 -3.80 -23.44 -4.20
C LYS A 96 -5.16 -22.78 -3.98
N GLY A 97 -5.25 -21.45 -4.09
CA GLY A 97 -6.50 -20.73 -3.89
C GLY A 97 -6.92 -20.58 -2.43
N GLU A 98 -6.00 -20.70 -1.47
CA GLU A 98 -6.32 -20.64 -0.02
C GLU A 98 -6.92 -19.29 0.40
N GLN A 99 -6.66 -18.22 -0.37
CA GLN A 99 -7.29 -16.91 -0.17
C GLN A 99 -8.81 -16.93 -0.37
N PHE A 100 -9.36 -17.95 -1.03
CA PHE A 100 -10.81 -18.13 -1.22
C PHE A 100 -11.44 -19.04 -0.17
N SER A 101 -10.67 -19.49 0.84
CA SER A 101 -11.22 -20.28 1.93
C SER A 101 -12.16 -19.43 2.80
N PRO A 102 -13.23 -20.03 3.38
CA PRO A 102 -14.09 -19.33 4.33
C PRO A 102 -13.34 -18.79 5.56
N ASP A 103 -12.22 -19.43 5.93
CA ASP A 103 -11.34 -18.95 7.00
C ASP A 103 -10.64 -17.64 6.64
N PHE A 104 -10.09 -17.54 5.43
CA PHE A 104 -9.40 -16.32 4.99
C PHE A 104 -10.39 -15.21 4.63
N GLU A 105 -11.54 -15.53 4.07
CA GLU A 105 -12.59 -14.55 3.75
C GLU A 105 -13.04 -13.76 4.99
N ARG A 106 -13.15 -14.44 6.15
CA ARG A 106 -13.42 -13.79 7.44
C ARG A 106 -12.35 -12.79 7.87
N VAL A 107 -11.12 -12.96 7.38
CA VAL A 107 -9.98 -12.07 7.67
C VAL A 107 -9.92 -10.92 6.66
N ASN A 108 -10.10 -11.21 5.37
CA ASN A 108 -10.15 -10.22 4.31
C ASN A 108 -11.10 -10.67 3.17
N PRO A 109 -12.28 -10.05 3.04
CA PRO A 109 -13.27 -10.42 2.01
C PRO A 109 -12.83 -10.03 0.59
N LEU A 110 -11.76 -9.24 0.43
CA LEU A 110 -11.17 -8.99 -0.89
C LEU A 110 -10.28 -10.14 -1.38
N HIS A 111 -10.04 -11.16 -0.54
CA HIS A 111 -9.24 -12.34 -0.90
C HIS A 111 -7.81 -12.01 -1.37
N PHE A 112 -7.21 -10.96 -0.80
CA PHE A 112 -5.83 -10.59 -1.09
C PHE A 112 -4.94 -10.64 0.15
N VAL A 113 -3.67 -10.96 -0.08
CA VAL A 113 -2.58 -10.75 0.88
C VAL A 113 -1.77 -9.51 0.47
N PRO A 114 -1.17 -8.76 1.42
CA PRO A 114 -1.08 -9.06 2.85
C PRO A 114 -2.30 -8.65 3.68
N VAL A 115 -2.40 -9.28 4.86
CA VAL A 115 -3.23 -8.78 5.97
C VAL A 115 -2.39 -8.80 7.24
N LEU A 116 -2.34 -7.67 7.94
CA LEU A 116 -1.71 -7.56 9.26
C LEU A 116 -2.78 -7.61 10.34
N VAL A 117 -2.62 -8.50 11.31
CA VAL A 117 -3.41 -8.54 12.54
C VAL A 117 -2.53 -8.11 13.70
N ASP A 118 -3.03 -7.18 14.49
CA ASP A 118 -2.35 -6.59 15.63
C ASP A 118 -3.34 -6.44 16.79
N GLY A 119 -3.40 -7.47 17.63
CA GLY A 119 -4.42 -7.59 18.67
C GLY A 119 -5.82 -7.65 18.03
N ASN A 120 -6.65 -6.66 18.33
CA ASN A 120 -8.01 -6.56 17.80
C ASN A 120 -8.08 -5.79 16.47
N THR A 121 -6.96 -5.23 15.99
CA THR A 121 -6.92 -4.46 14.74
C THR A 121 -6.53 -5.38 13.59
N VAL A 122 -7.33 -5.36 12.52
CA VAL A 122 -7.05 -6.07 11.26
C VAL A 122 -6.94 -5.04 10.16
N VAL A 123 -5.80 -4.99 9.49
CA VAL A 123 -5.54 -4.07 8.37
C VAL A 123 -5.10 -4.89 7.16
N SER A 124 -5.88 -4.81 6.08
CA SER A 124 -5.49 -5.26 4.75
C SER A 124 -5.00 -4.08 3.92
N ASP A 125 -4.34 -4.35 2.78
CA ASP A 125 -3.67 -3.37 1.90
C ASP A 125 -2.29 -2.93 2.40
N SER A 126 -1.25 -3.19 1.61
CA SER A 126 0.14 -2.89 1.99
C SER A 126 0.41 -1.40 2.27
N TYR A 127 -0.30 -0.48 1.60
CA TYR A 127 -0.16 0.96 1.84
C TYR A 127 -0.80 1.35 3.17
N ALA A 128 -2.04 0.90 3.42
CA ALA A 128 -2.71 1.14 4.69
C ALA A 128 -1.97 0.52 5.88
N ILE A 129 -1.48 -0.71 5.74
CA ILE A 129 -0.68 -1.40 6.77
C ILE A 129 0.56 -0.59 7.13
N LEU A 130 1.30 -0.06 6.15
CA LEU A 130 2.52 0.69 6.44
C LEU A 130 2.23 2.04 7.12
N LEU A 131 1.15 2.73 6.74
CA LEU A 131 0.74 3.94 7.45
C LEU A 131 0.31 3.65 8.89
N TYR A 132 -0.44 2.57 9.11
CA TYR A 132 -0.80 2.10 10.44
C TYR A 132 0.45 1.80 11.31
N LEU A 133 1.45 1.13 10.73
CA LEU A 133 2.71 0.84 11.42
C LEU A 133 3.50 2.11 11.76
N GLU A 134 3.47 3.13 10.89
CA GLU A 134 4.11 4.43 11.15
C GLU A 134 3.47 5.17 12.32
N GLU A 135 2.14 5.10 12.46
CA GLU A 135 1.43 5.74 13.55
C GLU A 135 1.59 4.98 14.88
N LYS A 136 1.43 3.65 14.86
CA LYS A 136 1.43 2.84 16.09
C LYS A 136 2.84 2.53 16.62
N TYR A 137 3.81 2.38 15.73
CA TYR A 137 5.20 2.05 16.07
C TYR A 137 6.13 3.16 15.57
N PRO A 138 6.15 4.34 16.21
CA PRO A 138 6.86 5.52 15.70
C PRO A 138 8.39 5.41 15.77
N GLN A 139 8.93 4.38 16.45
CA GLN A 139 10.37 4.11 16.46
C GLN A 139 10.84 3.68 15.07
N ARG A 140 12.00 4.17 14.65
CA ARG A 140 12.57 3.94 13.30
C ARG A 140 11.56 4.32 12.20
N PRO A 141 11.29 5.62 12.02
CA PRO A 141 10.27 6.09 11.09
C PRO A 141 10.67 5.75 9.65
N LEU A 142 9.69 5.31 8.86
CA LEU A 142 9.78 5.14 7.42
C LEU A 142 9.24 6.36 6.68
N LEU A 143 8.87 7.44 7.37
CA LEU A 143 8.58 8.73 6.76
C LEU A 143 9.48 9.83 7.34
N PRO A 144 10.06 10.69 6.48
CA PRO A 144 10.86 11.81 6.95
C PRO A 144 9.99 12.84 7.68
N ALA A 145 10.60 13.59 8.60
CA ALA A 145 9.93 14.69 9.30
C ALA A 145 9.60 15.86 8.37
N ASP A 146 10.47 16.13 7.38
CA ASP A 146 10.26 17.19 6.40
C ASP A 146 8.97 16.97 5.59
N PRO A 147 8.02 17.92 5.58
CA PRO A 147 6.73 17.74 4.90
C PRO A 147 6.85 17.49 3.40
N ARG A 148 7.84 18.11 2.73
CA ARG A 148 8.03 17.98 1.28
C ARG A 148 8.55 16.59 0.93
N LEU A 149 9.57 16.09 1.64
CA LEU A 149 10.09 14.73 1.46
C LEU A 149 9.06 13.68 1.88
N LYS A 150 8.23 13.97 2.90
CA LYS A 150 7.13 13.09 3.31
C LYS A 150 6.09 12.95 2.19
N ALA A 151 5.66 14.06 1.61
CA ALA A 151 4.75 14.07 0.47
C ALA A 151 5.33 13.28 -0.73
N LEU A 152 6.62 13.48 -1.02
CA LEU A 152 7.33 12.75 -2.08
C LEU A 152 7.33 11.24 -1.85
N ASN A 153 7.58 10.81 -0.60
CA ASN A 153 7.57 9.40 -0.23
C ASN A 153 6.19 8.76 -0.36
N LEU A 154 5.16 9.45 0.13
CA LEU A 154 3.77 9.02 0.00
C LEU A 154 3.35 8.92 -1.47
N GLN A 155 3.77 9.87 -2.30
CA GLN A 155 3.49 9.88 -3.74
C GLN A 155 4.19 8.74 -4.47
N GLY A 156 5.47 8.49 -4.21
CA GLY A 156 6.22 7.39 -4.81
C GLY A 156 5.62 6.03 -4.46
N ALA A 157 5.32 5.80 -3.18
CA ALA A 157 4.63 4.60 -2.72
C ALA A 157 3.22 4.46 -3.33
N SER A 158 2.49 5.57 -3.48
CA SER A 158 1.16 5.59 -4.10
C SER A 158 1.21 5.20 -5.57
N ILE A 159 2.11 5.77 -6.39
CA ILE A 159 2.29 5.40 -7.80
C ILE A 159 2.46 3.89 -7.96
N ILE A 160 3.29 3.27 -7.11
CA ILE A 160 3.53 1.82 -7.14
C ILE A 160 2.27 1.05 -6.74
N SER A 161 1.56 1.53 -5.73
CA SER A 161 0.39 0.85 -5.15
C SER A 161 -0.88 0.96 -6.00
N SER A 162 -1.09 2.08 -6.69
CA SER A 162 -2.31 2.35 -7.44
C SER A 162 -2.15 2.25 -8.95
N SER A 163 -0.94 2.51 -9.47
CA SER A 163 -0.72 2.71 -10.91
C SER A 163 0.24 1.72 -11.54
N ILE A 164 0.89 0.87 -10.74
CA ILE A 164 1.77 -0.20 -11.21
C ILE A 164 1.24 -1.56 -10.75
N GLN A 165 1.29 -1.84 -9.45
CA GLN A 165 1.06 -3.19 -8.92
C GLN A 165 -0.32 -3.77 -9.26
N PRO A 166 -1.43 -3.00 -9.20
CA PRO A 166 -2.73 -3.56 -9.55
C PRO A 166 -2.85 -4.01 -10.99
N LEU A 167 -2.07 -3.42 -11.90
CA LEU A 167 -2.13 -3.69 -13.33
C LEU A 167 -1.34 -4.94 -13.75
N HIS A 168 -0.49 -5.46 -12.86
CA HIS A 168 0.23 -6.73 -13.04
C HIS A 168 -0.04 -7.74 -11.91
N MET A 169 -1.07 -7.51 -11.11
CA MET A 169 -1.43 -8.46 -10.05
C MET A 169 -1.91 -9.80 -10.64
N LEU A 170 -1.78 -10.89 -9.88
CA LEU A 170 -2.03 -12.25 -10.37
C LEU A 170 -3.44 -12.45 -10.96
N SER A 171 -4.50 -11.96 -10.30
CA SER A 171 -5.87 -12.08 -10.81
C SER A 171 -6.07 -11.32 -12.12
N MET A 172 -5.44 -10.15 -12.24
CA MET A 172 -5.45 -9.35 -13.46
C MET A 172 -4.73 -10.09 -14.59
N LEU A 173 -3.51 -10.57 -14.36
CA LEU A 173 -2.75 -11.30 -15.38
C LEU A 173 -3.45 -12.56 -15.85
N LYS A 174 -4.04 -13.36 -14.94
CA LYS A 174 -4.83 -14.54 -15.30
C LYS A 174 -6.01 -14.18 -16.21
N TYR A 175 -6.74 -13.12 -15.86
CA TYR A 175 -7.85 -12.66 -16.69
C TYR A 175 -7.38 -12.20 -18.09
N LEU A 176 -6.27 -11.47 -18.19
CA LEU A 176 -5.73 -11.06 -19.50
C LEU A 176 -5.22 -12.25 -20.30
N GLU A 177 -4.50 -13.17 -19.66
CA GLU A 177 -4.02 -14.41 -20.30
C GLU A 177 -5.17 -15.19 -20.94
N GLU A 178 -6.30 -15.32 -20.23
CA GLU A 178 -7.51 -15.97 -20.74
C GLU A 178 -8.18 -15.22 -21.92
N LYS A 179 -8.08 -13.89 -21.97
CA LYS A 179 -8.79 -13.07 -22.96
C LYS A 179 -7.96 -12.73 -24.21
N VAL A 180 -6.68 -12.47 -24.04
CA VAL A 180 -5.79 -11.97 -25.10
C VAL A 180 -4.52 -12.81 -25.27
N GLY A 181 -4.32 -13.84 -24.43
CA GLY A 181 -3.15 -14.71 -24.47
C GLY A 181 -1.98 -14.19 -23.61
N PRO A 182 -0.97 -15.06 -23.37
CA PRO A 182 0.12 -14.76 -22.44
C PRO A 182 1.07 -13.66 -22.93
N GLU A 183 1.32 -13.56 -24.23
CA GLU A 183 2.21 -12.54 -24.80
C GLU A 183 1.65 -11.12 -24.62
N GLU A 184 0.36 -10.93 -24.90
CA GLU A 184 -0.31 -9.64 -24.71
C GLU A 184 -0.50 -9.29 -23.22
N SER A 185 -0.79 -10.29 -22.37
CA SER A 185 -0.83 -10.10 -20.91
C SER A 185 0.52 -9.64 -20.35
N LEU A 186 1.62 -10.25 -20.81
CA LEU A 186 2.98 -9.82 -20.45
C LEU A 186 3.28 -8.40 -20.94
N SER A 187 2.94 -8.10 -22.20
CA SER A 187 3.15 -6.77 -22.80
C SER A 187 2.38 -5.68 -22.04
N TRP A 188 1.15 -5.97 -21.61
CA TRP A 188 0.36 -5.11 -20.73
C TRP A 188 1.09 -4.83 -19.40
N ALA A 189 1.57 -5.87 -18.73
CA ALA A 189 2.30 -5.72 -17.47
C ALA A 189 3.55 -4.84 -17.67
N GLN A 190 4.34 -5.13 -18.71
CA GLN A 190 5.56 -4.40 -19.01
C GLN A 190 5.29 -2.92 -19.29
N LEU A 191 4.31 -2.60 -20.14
CA LEU A 191 3.90 -1.23 -20.44
C LEU A 191 3.59 -0.42 -19.18
N HIS A 192 2.82 -0.99 -18.26
CA HIS A 192 2.41 -0.29 -17.04
C HIS A 192 3.54 -0.16 -16.02
N ILE A 193 4.42 -1.15 -15.92
CA ILE A 193 5.62 -1.07 -15.09
C ILE A 193 6.56 0.02 -15.62
N GLU A 194 6.87 0.01 -16.91
CA GLU A 194 7.77 1.00 -17.53
C GLU A 194 7.23 2.42 -17.43
N LYS A 195 5.93 2.62 -17.69
CA LYS A 195 5.27 3.92 -17.52
C LYS A 195 5.39 4.43 -16.09
N GLY A 196 5.18 3.57 -15.11
CA GLY A 196 5.31 3.92 -13.69
C GLY A 196 6.77 4.22 -13.30
N PHE A 197 7.72 3.43 -13.80
CA PHE A 197 9.14 3.64 -13.56
C PHE A 197 9.63 4.95 -14.17
N LEU A 198 9.21 5.29 -15.40
CA LEU A 198 9.50 6.60 -16.00
C LEU A 198 8.98 7.77 -15.16
N ALA A 199 7.80 7.62 -14.54
CA ALA A 199 7.26 8.64 -13.65
C ALA A 199 8.08 8.77 -12.36
N LEU A 200 8.46 7.64 -11.74
CA LEU A 200 9.28 7.59 -10.53
C LEU A 200 10.70 8.13 -10.78
N GLU A 201 11.30 7.82 -11.93
CA GLU A 201 12.60 8.33 -12.35
C GLU A 201 12.64 9.86 -12.35
N LYS A 202 11.59 10.47 -12.90
CA LYS A 202 11.43 11.92 -12.96
C LYS A 202 11.11 12.51 -11.59
N LEU A 203 10.22 11.87 -10.85
CA LEU A 203 9.76 12.32 -9.54
C LEU A 203 10.92 12.41 -8.53
N LEU A 204 11.82 11.43 -8.55
CA LEU A 204 12.89 11.30 -7.57
C LEU A 204 14.22 11.92 -8.01
N LYS A 205 14.32 12.42 -9.25
CA LYS A 205 15.58 12.85 -9.88
C LYS A 205 16.45 13.77 -9.01
N ASP A 206 15.84 14.79 -8.39
CA ASP A 206 16.55 15.82 -7.63
C ASP A 206 16.66 15.50 -6.13
N PHE A 207 16.15 14.34 -5.70
CA PHE A 207 16.07 13.93 -4.29
C PHE A 207 16.81 12.62 -4.01
N ALA A 208 16.98 11.77 -5.01
CA ALA A 208 17.58 10.47 -4.87
C ALA A 208 19.07 10.59 -4.51
N GLY A 209 19.42 10.06 -3.34
CA GLY A 209 20.81 9.91 -2.89
C GLY A 209 21.22 8.45 -3.01
N ARG A 210 21.63 7.86 -1.87
CA ARG A 210 21.78 6.41 -1.72
C ARG A 210 20.43 5.68 -1.82
N PHE A 211 19.37 6.31 -1.33
CA PHE A 211 17.99 5.86 -1.34
C PHE A 211 17.09 6.92 -2.02
N ALA A 212 15.81 6.61 -2.22
CA ALA A 212 14.87 7.35 -3.06
C ALA A 212 14.78 8.84 -2.71
N THR A 213 14.91 9.19 -1.43
CA THR A 213 14.86 10.59 -0.97
C THR A 213 15.99 10.92 0.02
N GLY A 214 17.22 10.50 -0.29
CA GLY A 214 18.42 10.87 0.47
C GLY A 214 19.28 9.67 0.85
N ASN A 215 19.75 9.63 2.10
CA ASN A 215 20.67 8.60 2.62
C ASN A 215 20.02 7.62 3.61
N GLU A 216 18.73 7.79 3.89
CA GLU A 216 17.93 6.89 4.74
C GLU A 216 16.84 6.20 3.92
N VAL A 217 16.45 5.00 4.36
CA VAL A 217 15.37 4.23 3.75
C VAL A 217 14.03 4.73 4.27
N TYR A 218 13.14 5.14 3.36
CA TYR A 218 11.80 5.59 3.68
C TYR A 218 10.74 4.84 2.87
N LEU A 219 9.48 5.25 3.01
CA LEU A 219 8.31 4.57 2.48
C LEU A 219 8.44 4.33 0.97
N SER A 220 8.93 5.30 0.20
CA SER A 220 9.13 5.10 -1.24
C SER A 220 10.05 3.92 -1.54
N ASP A 221 11.15 3.78 -0.80
CA ASP A 221 12.11 2.68 -0.94
C ASP A 221 11.47 1.33 -0.62
N VAL A 222 10.63 1.28 0.43
CA VAL A 222 9.92 0.06 0.84
C VAL A 222 8.98 -0.45 -0.25
N PHE A 223 8.41 0.44 -1.06
CA PHE A 223 7.60 0.06 -2.22
C PHE A 223 8.44 -0.21 -3.47
N LEU A 224 9.48 0.59 -3.71
CA LEU A 224 10.37 0.48 -4.87
C LEU A 224 11.16 -0.82 -4.88
N ALA A 225 11.76 -1.20 -3.75
CA ALA A 225 12.70 -2.32 -3.71
C ALA A 225 12.06 -3.65 -4.14
N PRO A 226 10.90 -4.07 -3.58
CA PRO A 226 10.19 -5.24 -4.09
C PRO A 226 9.69 -5.08 -5.53
N GLN A 227 9.22 -3.88 -5.91
CA GLN A 227 8.67 -3.65 -7.24
C GLN A 227 9.75 -3.75 -8.33
N ILE A 228 10.95 -3.22 -8.11
CA ILE A 228 12.07 -3.34 -9.06
C ILE A 228 12.51 -4.79 -9.16
N SER A 229 12.67 -5.48 -8.03
CA SER A 229 13.06 -6.89 -8.04
C SER A 229 12.07 -7.77 -8.80
N ILE A 230 10.76 -7.54 -8.64
CA ILE A 230 9.73 -8.27 -9.37
C ILE A 230 9.70 -7.88 -10.86
N ALA A 231 9.87 -6.60 -11.18
CA ALA A 231 9.96 -6.12 -12.57
C ALA A 231 11.09 -6.81 -13.35
N THR A 232 12.26 -6.99 -12.73
CA THR A 232 13.39 -7.65 -13.39
C THR A 232 13.22 -9.16 -13.46
N THR A 233 12.84 -9.80 -12.36
CA THR A 233 12.84 -11.28 -12.27
C THR A 233 11.64 -11.94 -12.89
N ARG A 234 10.47 -11.28 -12.93
CA ARG A 234 9.22 -11.87 -13.46
C ARG A 234 8.78 -11.29 -14.80
N PHE A 235 9.10 -10.03 -15.05
CA PHE A 235 8.62 -9.31 -16.23
C PHE A 235 9.73 -8.90 -17.19
N ASN A 236 10.98 -9.27 -16.90
CA ASN A 236 12.16 -9.02 -17.75
C ASN A 236 12.32 -7.54 -18.14
N ILE A 237 11.95 -6.61 -17.26
CA ILE A 237 12.12 -5.18 -17.51
C ILE A 237 13.61 -4.81 -17.60
N ASN A 238 13.99 -4.14 -18.68
CA ASN A 238 15.35 -3.64 -18.87
C ASN A 238 15.59 -2.40 -17.99
N MET A 239 16.29 -2.60 -16.87
CA MET A 239 16.60 -1.52 -15.92
C MET A 239 17.62 -0.50 -16.42
N SER A 240 18.31 -0.72 -17.55
CA SER A 240 19.23 0.29 -18.10
C SER A 240 18.52 1.56 -18.59
N THR A 241 17.21 1.48 -18.87
CA THR A 241 16.36 2.65 -19.17
C THR A 241 16.09 3.53 -17.93
N PHE A 242 16.36 3.02 -16.73
CA PHE A 242 16.00 3.62 -15.44
C PHE A 242 17.24 3.77 -14.53
N PRO A 243 18.19 4.65 -14.87
CA PRO A 243 19.52 4.66 -14.25
C PRO A 243 19.53 4.99 -12.75
N SER A 244 18.63 5.86 -12.28
CA SER A 244 18.50 6.14 -10.85
C SER A 244 17.84 4.97 -10.13
N LEU A 245 16.73 4.43 -10.62
CA LEU A 245 16.10 3.26 -9.99
C LEU A 245 17.02 2.04 -9.99
N SER A 246 17.82 1.84 -11.03
CA SER A 246 18.86 0.81 -11.08
C SER A 246 19.91 0.99 -9.98
N ARG A 247 20.41 2.23 -9.77
CA ARG A 247 21.33 2.56 -8.66
C ARG A 247 20.68 2.31 -7.29
N LEU A 248 19.41 2.69 -7.12
CA LEU A 248 18.67 2.45 -5.89
C LEU A 248 18.55 0.95 -5.60
N ASN A 249 18.27 0.14 -6.63
CA ASN A 249 18.17 -1.31 -6.52
C ASN A 249 19.46 -1.95 -5.99
N GLU A 250 20.62 -1.51 -6.48
CA GLU A 250 21.91 -1.98 -5.94
C GLU A 250 22.10 -1.59 -4.48
N SER A 251 21.62 -0.41 -4.07
CA SER A 251 21.64 0.02 -2.67
C SER A 251 20.73 -0.84 -1.80
N TYR A 252 19.53 -1.21 -2.29
CA TYR A 252 18.59 -2.07 -1.56
C TYR A 252 19.11 -3.49 -1.36
N LYS A 253 19.77 -4.07 -2.37
CA LYS A 253 20.37 -5.42 -2.27
C LYS A 253 21.40 -5.52 -1.14
N GLY A 254 22.02 -4.40 -0.76
CA GLY A 254 22.96 -4.34 0.36
C GLY A 254 22.31 -4.30 1.75
N LEU A 255 20.99 -4.15 1.86
CA LEU A 255 20.28 -4.07 3.15
C LEU A 255 19.97 -5.46 3.71
N PRO A 256 20.43 -5.81 4.93
CA PRO A 256 20.08 -7.07 5.59
C PRO A 256 18.58 -7.28 5.74
N GLU A 257 17.83 -6.22 6.04
CA GLU A 257 16.38 -6.24 6.23
C GLU A 257 15.65 -6.58 4.93
N PHE A 258 16.16 -6.06 3.79
CA PHE A 258 15.63 -6.37 2.47
C PHE A 258 15.91 -7.83 2.11
N GLN A 259 17.14 -8.29 2.29
CA GLN A 259 17.53 -9.69 2.04
C GLN A 259 16.70 -10.67 2.90
N ALA A 260 16.53 -10.39 4.19
CA ALA A 260 15.74 -11.23 5.09
C ALA A 260 14.25 -11.28 4.72
N SER A 261 13.74 -10.23 4.06
CA SER A 261 12.35 -10.17 3.58
C SER A 261 12.12 -10.81 2.21
N SER A 262 13.19 -11.24 1.51
CA SER A 262 13.13 -11.70 0.12
C SER A 262 12.25 -12.95 -0.02
N PRO A 263 11.55 -13.13 -1.15
CA PRO A 263 10.66 -14.26 -1.38
C PRO A 263 11.30 -15.61 -1.04
N GLU A 264 12.54 -15.83 -1.46
CA GLU A 264 13.26 -17.11 -1.35
C GLU A 264 13.64 -17.45 0.10
N ARG A 265 13.52 -16.52 1.05
CA ARG A 265 13.83 -16.74 2.47
C ARG A 265 12.59 -16.89 3.34
N GLN A 266 11.40 -16.97 2.75
CA GLN A 266 10.15 -17.07 3.50
C GLN A 266 9.80 -18.52 3.84
N PRO A 267 9.09 -18.79 4.95
CA PRO A 267 8.79 -20.16 5.38
C PRO A 267 8.00 -21.00 4.37
N ASP A 268 7.21 -20.36 3.51
CA ASP A 268 6.43 -20.98 2.43
C ASP A 268 7.12 -20.92 1.05
N ALA A 269 8.39 -20.50 1.01
CA ALA A 269 9.17 -20.53 -0.22
C ALA A 269 9.40 -21.97 -0.68
N VAL A 270 9.22 -22.22 -1.97
CA VAL A 270 9.53 -23.53 -2.56
C VAL A 270 11.03 -23.57 -2.81
N HIS A 271 11.76 -24.23 -1.92
CA HIS A 271 13.13 -24.64 -2.21
C HIS A 271 13.06 -25.88 -3.09
N GLY A 272 13.61 -25.81 -4.30
CA GLY A 272 13.69 -26.97 -5.18
C GLY A 272 14.30 -28.15 -4.42
N ALA A 273 13.61 -29.29 -4.44
CA ALA A 273 14.18 -30.58 -4.10
C ALA A 273 15.11 -31.05 -5.22
#